data_AF-A0A8S9XDZ9-F1
#
_entry.id   AF-A0A8S9XDZ9-F1
#
_cell.length_a   1.000
_cell.length_b   1.000
_cell.length_c   1.000
_cell.angle_alpha   90.00
_cell.angle_beta   90.00
_cell.angle_gamma   90.00
#
_symmetry.space_group_name_H-M   'P 1'
#
loop_
_entity.id
_entity.type
_entity.pdbx_description
1 polymer ?
#
loop_
_entity_poly.entity_id
_entity_poly.type
_entity_poly.pdbx_seq_one_letter_code
_entity_poly.pdbx_strand_id
1 'polypeptide(L)'
;MACCLSEEAKEQKRINQEIERQLRKDKRDARRELKLLLLGTGESGKSTFIKQMRIIHGAGYSDEDKRGFIKLVYQNIFMAMQSMIRAMDLLKIYYKDPTNVEKAELIRGVDFETVTTFDSPYVDAIKTLWADTGIQECYDRRREYQLTDSAKYYLMEIDRVAAYNYLPTEQDILRVRVPTTGIIEYPFDLEEIRF
;
A
#
# COMPACT_ATOMS: atom_id res chain seq x y z
N MET A 1 49.05 43.68 15.35
CA MET A 1 47.88 43.91 16.23
C MET A 1 47.02 42.66 16.22
N ALA A 2 47.13 41.83 17.26
CA ALA A 2 46.35 40.61 17.41
C ALA A 2 44.94 40.99 17.90
N CYS A 3 43.94 40.81 17.03
CA CYS A 3 42.55 41.05 17.37
C CYS A 3 42.06 39.89 18.25
N CYS A 4 41.90 40.14 19.55
CA CYS A 4 41.32 39.21 20.51
C CYS A 4 39.82 39.05 20.22
N LEU A 5 39.46 38.16 19.30
CA LEU A 5 38.09 37.68 19.19
C LEU A 5 37.69 37.08 20.56
N SER A 6 36.52 37.46 21.07
CA SER A 6 35.95 36.79 22.25
C SER A 6 35.81 35.29 21.96
N GLU A 7 35.89 34.46 23.00
CA GLU A 7 35.71 33.02 22.84
C GLU A 7 34.38 32.69 22.14
N GLU A 8 33.33 33.47 22.41
CA GLU A 8 32.05 33.41 21.70
C GLU A 8 32.18 33.70 20.20
N ALA A 9 32.92 34.74 19.80
CA ALA A 9 33.12 35.07 18.39
C ALA A 9 33.98 34.03 17.66
N LYS A 10 34.94 33.40 18.35
CA LYS A 10 35.70 32.26 17.80
C LYS A 10 34.81 31.04 17.59
N GLU A 11 33.95 30.72 18.56
CA GLU A 11 33.04 29.59 18.46
C GLU A 11 31.97 29.82 17.39
N GLN A 12 31.39 31.02 17.30
CA GLN A 12 30.47 31.40 16.22
C GLN A 12 31.13 31.25 14.84
N LYS A 13 32.40 31.67 14.70
CA LYS A 13 33.15 31.50 13.46
C LYS A 13 33.38 30.03 13.12
N ARG A 14 33.66 29.18 14.11
CA ARG A 14 33.82 27.73 13.94
C ARG A 14 32.51 27.08 13.49
N ILE A 15 31.40 27.42 14.14
CA ILE A 15 30.06 26.94 13.79
C ILE A 15 29.70 27.38 12.36
N ASN A 16 29.91 28.66 12.02
CA ASN A 16 29.62 29.16 10.68
C ASN A 16 30.46 28.46 9.60
N GLN A 17 31.73 28.18 9.87
CA GLN A 17 32.58 27.41 8.96
C GLN A 17 32.08 25.98 8.75
N GLU A 18 31.59 25.33 9.80
CA GLU A 18 31.03 23.97 9.70
C GLU A 18 29.71 23.97 8.94
N ILE A 19 28.83 24.95 9.19
CA ILE A 19 27.59 25.13 8.43
C ILE A 19 27.89 25.36 6.95
N GLU A 20 28.84 26.25 6.62
CA GLU A 20 29.25 26.48 5.22
C GLU A 20 29.81 25.22 4.57
N ARG A 21 30.58 24.41 5.32
CA ARG A 21 31.11 23.14 4.84
C ARG A 21 29.98 22.16 4.52
N GLN A 22 29.01 22.03 5.41
CA GLN A 22 27.84 21.17 5.20
C GLN A 22 27.00 21.64 4.01
N LEU A 23 26.71 22.95 3.90
CA LEU A 23 25.96 23.52 2.76
C LEU A 23 26.66 23.27 1.42
N ARG A 24 28.00 23.35 1.37
CA ARG A 24 28.75 23.04 0.14
C ARG A 24 28.67 21.56 -0.22
N LYS A 25 28.68 20.67 0.77
CA LYS A 25 28.52 19.22 0.58
C LYS A 25 27.11 18.91 0.06
N ASP A 26 26.08 19.40 0.74
CA ASP A 26 24.68 19.18 0.35
C ASP A 26 24.38 19.73 -1.05
N LYS A 27 24.93 20.90 -1.41
CA LYS A 27 24.80 21.45 -2.76
C LYS A 27 25.48 20.60 -3.83
N ARG A 28 26.58 19.91 -3.50
CA ARG A 28 27.26 18.99 -4.42
C ARG A 28 26.44 17.72 -4.61
N ASP A 29 25.87 17.20 -3.54
CA ASP A 29 25.09 15.96 -3.55
C ASP A 29 23.74 16.19 -4.25
N ALA A 30 23.05 17.30 -3.97
CA ALA A 30 21.80 17.69 -4.64
C ALA A 30 21.97 17.95 -6.15
N ARG A 31 23.17 18.30 -6.62
CA ARG A 31 23.46 18.44 -8.06
C ARG A 31 23.57 17.09 -8.78
N ARG A 32 23.81 16.01 -8.04
CA ARG A 32 23.91 14.64 -8.57
C ARG A 32 22.60 13.87 -8.45
N GLU A 33 21.70 14.34 -7.59
CA GLU A 33 20.37 13.80 -7.41
C GLU A 33 19.46 14.17 -8.61
N LEU A 34 18.81 13.17 -9.20
CA LEU A 34 17.75 13.38 -10.19
C LEU A 34 16.39 13.20 -9.52
N LYS A 35 15.55 14.23 -9.56
CA LYS A 35 14.20 14.18 -9.00
C LYS A 35 13.19 13.83 -10.08
N LEU A 36 12.53 12.68 -9.90
CA LEU A 36 11.46 12.21 -10.78
C LEU A 36 10.10 12.45 -10.10
N LEU A 37 9.19 13.12 -10.79
CA LEU A 37 7.82 13.35 -10.31
C LEU A 37 6.86 12.42 -11.06
N LEU A 38 6.22 11.51 -10.32
CA LEU A 38 5.21 10.62 -10.87
C LEU A 38 3.82 11.25 -10.72
N LEU A 39 3.21 11.60 -11.85
CA LEU A 39 1.86 12.16 -11.92
C LEU A 39 0.90 11.18 -12.59
N GLY A 40 -0.37 11.24 -12.20
CA GLY A 40 -1.42 10.39 -12.75
C GLY A 40 -2.66 10.40 -11.87
N THR A 41 -3.79 9.97 -12.43
CA THR A 41 -5.07 9.85 -11.73
C THR A 41 -5.00 8.85 -10.57
N GLY A 42 -6.02 8.80 -9.72
CA GLY A 42 -6.16 7.73 -8.73
C GLY A 42 -5.98 6.36 -9.39
N GLU A 43 -5.33 5.43 -8.68
CA GLU A 43 -5.18 4.02 -9.12
C GLU A 43 -4.36 3.81 -10.40
N SER A 44 -3.70 4.85 -10.94
CA SER A 44 -2.86 4.76 -12.14
C SER A 44 -1.52 3.99 -11.96
N GLY A 45 -1.34 3.27 -10.85
CA GLY A 45 -0.14 2.46 -10.59
C GLY A 45 1.10 3.20 -10.07
N LYS A 46 1.02 4.49 -9.71
CA LYS A 46 2.18 5.27 -9.20
C LYS A 46 2.85 4.62 -7.98
N SER A 47 2.06 4.26 -6.97
CA SER A 47 2.59 3.62 -5.77
C SER A 47 3.17 2.24 -6.10
N THR A 48 2.57 1.52 -7.04
CA THR A 48 3.09 0.24 -7.53
C THR A 48 4.44 0.40 -8.22
N PHE A 49 4.63 1.47 -9.01
CA PHE A 49 5.93 1.79 -9.61
C PHE A 49 7.00 2.03 -8.54
N ILE A 50 6.70 2.82 -7.51
CA ILE A 50 7.65 3.04 -6.40
C ILE A 50 7.99 1.72 -5.67
N LYS A 51 6.99 0.87 -5.42
CA LYS A 51 7.22 -0.46 -4.83
C LYS A 51 8.12 -1.34 -5.71
N GLN A 52 7.95 -1.28 -7.04
CA GLN A 52 8.85 -1.98 -7.98
C GLN A 52 10.28 -1.44 -7.92
N MET A 53 10.46 -0.11 -7.85
CA MET A 53 11.79 0.48 -7.70
C MET A 53 12.48 0.01 -6.42
N ARG A 54 11.73 -0.13 -5.32
CA ARG A 54 12.24 -0.72 -4.07
C ARG A 54 12.69 -2.18 -4.23
N ILE A 55 11.99 -2.97 -5.04
CA ILE A 55 12.34 -4.38 -5.29
C ILE A 55 13.57 -4.49 -6.17
N ILE A 56 13.64 -3.72 -7.27
CA ILE A 56 14.67 -3.88 -8.31
C ILE A 56 15.96 -3.12 -7.95
N HIS A 57 15.85 -1.92 -7.40
CA HIS A 57 16.97 -1.00 -7.16
C HIS A 57 17.18 -0.65 -5.68
N GLY A 58 16.29 -1.12 -4.79
CA GLY A 58 16.40 -0.91 -3.36
C GLY A 58 16.84 -2.18 -2.61
N ALA A 59 16.68 -2.15 -1.29
CA ALA A 59 16.94 -3.31 -0.43
C ALA A 59 15.83 -4.39 -0.48
N GLY A 60 14.82 -4.21 -1.35
CA GLY A 60 13.63 -5.07 -1.38
C GLY A 60 12.75 -4.92 -0.13
N TYR A 61 11.99 -5.99 0.16
CA TYR A 61 11.16 -6.10 1.34
C TYR A 61 11.68 -7.22 2.24
N SER A 62 12.15 -6.87 3.43
CA SER A 62 12.50 -7.85 4.46
C SER A 62 11.24 -8.58 4.95
N ASP A 63 11.42 -9.70 5.65
CA ASP A 63 10.29 -10.40 6.26
C ASP A 63 9.60 -9.58 7.36
N GLU A 64 10.31 -8.64 7.99
CA GLU A 64 9.71 -7.67 8.91
C GLU A 64 8.82 -6.67 8.16
N ASP A 65 9.30 -6.13 7.02
CA ASP A 65 8.48 -5.28 6.15
C ASP A 65 7.21 -6.00 5.68
N LYS A 66 7.36 -7.25 5.20
CA LYS A 66 6.25 -8.08 4.71
C LYS A 66 5.19 -8.28 5.78
N ARG A 67 5.59 -8.52 7.04
CA ARG A 67 4.63 -8.65 8.16
C ARG A 67 3.79 -7.38 8.35
N GLY A 68 4.37 -6.21 8.15
CA GLY A 68 3.65 -4.93 8.18
C GLY A 68 2.51 -4.83 7.16
N PHE A 69 2.58 -5.58 6.05
CA PHE A 69 1.53 -5.61 5.02
C PHE A 69 0.40 -6.60 5.30
N ILE A 70 0.55 -7.51 6.27
CA ILE A 70 -0.48 -8.53 6.59
C ILE A 70 -1.82 -7.86 6.87
N LYS A 71 -1.82 -6.90 7.80
CA LYS A 71 -3.02 -6.14 8.17
C LYS A 71 -3.65 -5.53 6.92
N LEU A 72 -2.87 -4.80 6.14
CA LEU A 72 -3.33 -4.08 4.94
C LEU A 72 -3.98 -5.03 3.92
N VAL A 73 -3.44 -6.25 3.74
CA VAL A 73 -4.05 -7.26 2.86
C VAL A 73 -5.44 -7.65 3.37
N TYR A 74 -5.60 -7.91 4.67
CA TYR A 74 -6.91 -8.23 5.24
C TYR A 74 -7.91 -7.09 5.03
N GLN A 75 -7.50 -5.85 5.33
CA GLN A 75 -8.35 -4.67 5.11
C GLN A 75 -8.80 -4.56 3.65
N ASN A 76 -7.90 -4.82 2.70
CA ASN A 76 -8.20 -4.78 1.26
C ASN A 76 -9.23 -5.85 0.85
N ILE A 77 -9.16 -7.05 1.43
CA ILE A 77 -10.11 -8.13 1.18
C ILE A 77 -11.50 -7.76 1.70
N PHE A 78 -11.60 -7.30 2.95
CA PHE A 78 -12.86 -6.85 3.52
C PHE A 78 -13.45 -5.68 2.73
N MET A 79 -12.63 -4.68 2.41
CA MET A 79 -13.06 -3.53 1.62
C MET A 79 -13.59 -3.95 0.23
N ALA A 80 -12.92 -4.89 -0.44
CA ALA A 80 -13.36 -5.41 -1.74
C ALA A 80 -14.70 -6.14 -1.63
N MET A 81 -14.84 -7.06 -0.67
CA MET A 81 -16.07 -7.82 -0.47
C MET A 81 -17.24 -6.92 -0.08
N GLN A 82 -17.04 -5.97 0.84
CA GLN A 82 -18.07 -5.00 1.24
C GLN A 82 -18.49 -4.09 0.08
N SER A 83 -17.57 -3.70 -0.80
CA SER A 83 -17.91 -2.94 -2.00
C SER A 83 -18.77 -3.75 -2.98
N MET A 84 -18.48 -5.04 -3.17
CA MET A 84 -19.32 -5.92 -3.99
C MET A 84 -20.71 -6.14 -3.38
N ILE A 85 -20.80 -6.36 -2.05
CA ILE A 85 -22.09 -6.50 -1.34
C ILE A 85 -22.94 -5.23 -1.53
N ARG A 86 -22.36 -4.04 -1.34
CA ARG A 86 -23.06 -2.77 -1.59
C ARG A 86 -23.49 -2.61 -3.05
N ALA A 87 -22.65 -3.06 -3.99
CA ALA A 87 -22.97 -3.01 -5.40
C ALA A 87 -24.11 -3.96 -5.78
N MET A 88 -24.27 -5.11 -5.11
CA MET A 88 -25.44 -5.97 -5.32
C MET A 88 -26.76 -5.25 -5.00
N ASP A 89 -26.80 -4.51 -3.89
CA ASP A 89 -27.98 -3.71 -3.49
C ASP A 89 -28.31 -2.60 -4.50
N LEU A 90 -27.26 -1.98 -5.08
CA LEU A 90 -27.36 -0.92 -6.09
C LEU A 90 -27.85 -1.46 -7.44
N LEU A 91 -27.24 -2.55 -7.91
CA LEU A 91 -27.48 -3.16 -9.22
C LEU A 91 -28.68 -4.12 -9.21
N LYS A 92 -29.32 -4.32 -8.05
CA LYS A 92 -30.45 -5.24 -7.83
C LYS A 92 -30.14 -6.67 -8.22
N ILE A 93 -28.91 -7.11 -7.93
CA ILE A 93 -28.48 -8.49 -8.11
C ILE A 93 -28.80 -9.25 -6.83
N TYR A 94 -29.42 -10.41 -6.95
CA TYR A 94 -29.77 -11.26 -5.81
C TYR A 94 -28.74 -12.36 -5.63
N TYR A 95 -28.50 -12.74 -4.37
CA TYR A 95 -27.72 -13.94 -4.06
C TYR A 95 -28.40 -15.17 -4.63
N LYS A 96 -27.60 -16.12 -5.12
CA LYS A 96 -28.13 -17.40 -5.58
C LYS A 96 -28.59 -18.26 -4.42
N ASP A 97 -27.80 -18.30 -3.36
CA ASP A 97 -28.16 -18.93 -2.10
C ASP A 97 -28.68 -17.87 -1.12
N PRO A 98 -29.96 -17.95 -0.68
CA PRO A 98 -30.52 -17.02 0.30
C PRO A 98 -29.77 -16.99 1.64
N THR A 99 -29.08 -18.07 2.03
CA THR A 99 -28.28 -18.10 3.27
C THR A 99 -27.05 -17.20 3.21
N ASN A 100 -26.66 -16.74 2.01
CA ASN A 100 -25.55 -15.81 1.85
C ASN A 100 -25.90 -14.39 2.30
N VAL A 101 -27.18 -14.07 2.50
CA VAL A 101 -27.59 -12.80 3.10
C VAL A 101 -27.02 -12.67 4.51
N GLU A 102 -27.11 -13.70 5.34
CA GLU A 102 -26.56 -13.68 6.71
C GLU A 102 -25.03 -13.51 6.71
N LYS A 103 -24.35 -14.19 5.77
CA LYS A 103 -22.88 -14.06 5.60
C LYS A 103 -22.51 -12.66 5.12
N ALA A 104 -23.30 -12.06 4.23
CA ALA A 104 -23.10 -10.70 3.76
C ALA A 104 -23.27 -9.67 4.89
N GLU A 105 -24.29 -9.84 5.76
CA GLU A 105 -24.45 -8.98 6.94
C GLU A 105 -23.29 -9.12 7.92
N LEU A 106 -22.78 -10.35 8.14
CA LEU A 106 -21.59 -10.59 8.95
C LEU A 106 -20.39 -9.78 8.43
N ILE A 107 -20.13 -9.82 7.12
CA ILE A 107 -19.02 -9.07 6.51
C ILE A 107 -19.28 -7.57 6.50
N ARG A 108 -20.54 -7.13 6.32
CA ARG A 108 -20.93 -5.71 6.34
C ARG A 108 -20.74 -5.08 7.72
N GLY A 109 -20.94 -5.85 8.79
CA GLY A 109 -20.78 -5.39 10.18
C GLY A 109 -19.32 -5.20 10.63
N VAL A 110 -18.34 -5.64 9.83
CA VAL A 110 -16.91 -5.49 10.17
C VAL A 110 -16.42 -4.10 9.78
N ASP A 111 -15.78 -3.40 10.71
CA ASP A 111 -14.97 -2.23 10.39
C ASP A 111 -13.61 -2.68 9.83
N PHE A 112 -13.45 -2.58 8.51
CA PHE A 112 -12.23 -3.03 7.84
C PHE A 112 -11.00 -2.21 8.25
N GLU A 113 -11.12 -0.99 8.79
CA GLU A 113 -9.95 -0.18 9.19
C GLU A 113 -9.28 -0.72 10.46
N THR A 114 -10.04 -1.40 11.31
CA THR A 114 -9.58 -1.93 12.59
C THR A 114 -9.23 -3.43 12.56
N VAL A 115 -9.52 -4.13 11.45
CA VAL A 115 -9.18 -5.56 11.27
C VAL A 115 -7.70 -5.83 11.51
N THR A 116 -7.40 -6.78 12.39
CA THR A 116 -6.04 -7.28 12.68
C THR A 116 -5.90 -8.79 12.44
N THR A 117 -6.99 -9.54 12.51
CA THR A 117 -7.02 -11.00 12.31
C THR A 117 -7.89 -11.38 11.10
N PHE A 118 -7.71 -12.61 10.63
CA PHE A 118 -8.45 -13.13 9.48
C PHE A 118 -8.89 -14.56 9.77
N ASP A 119 -9.90 -14.68 10.64
CA ASP A 119 -10.30 -15.94 11.28
C ASP A 119 -11.52 -16.61 10.61
N SER A 120 -11.77 -17.87 10.96
CA SER A 120 -12.73 -18.78 10.32
C SER A 120 -14.15 -18.25 10.08
N PRO A 121 -14.83 -17.49 10.98
CA PRO A 121 -16.17 -17.03 10.62
C PRO A 121 -16.17 -16.07 9.43
N TYR A 122 -15.11 -15.26 9.27
CA TYR A 122 -14.99 -14.30 8.18
C TYR A 122 -14.43 -14.95 6.92
N VAL A 123 -13.42 -15.81 7.06
CA VAL A 123 -12.80 -16.51 5.93
C VAL A 123 -13.84 -17.38 5.22
N ASP A 124 -14.59 -18.18 5.97
CA ASP A 124 -15.61 -19.08 5.41
C ASP A 124 -16.76 -18.28 4.77
N ALA A 125 -17.15 -17.17 5.39
CA ALA A 125 -18.15 -16.26 4.83
C ALA A 125 -17.70 -15.65 3.50
N ILE A 126 -16.49 -15.10 3.42
CA ILE A 126 -15.95 -14.48 2.20
C ILE A 126 -15.78 -15.53 1.11
N LYS A 127 -15.30 -16.75 1.43
CA LYS A 127 -15.19 -17.85 0.46
C LYS A 127 -16.56 -18.24 -0.10
N THR A 128 -17.56 -18.40 0.78
CA THR A 128 -18.91 -18.78 0.36
C THR A 128 -19.55 -17.69 -0.50
N LEU A 129 -19.40 -16.42 -0.10
CA LEU A 129 -19.87 -15.28 -0.87
C LEU A 129 -19.18 -15.21 -2.23
N TRP A 130 -17.86 -15.38 -2.30
CA TRP A 130 -17.13 -15.37 -3.57
C TRP A 130 -17.58 -16.49 -4.50
N ALA A 131 -17.97 -17.66 -3.98
CA ALA A 131 -18.50 -18.75 -4.78
C ALA A 131 -19.96 -18.53 -5.26
N ASP A 132 -20.68 -17.54 -4.72
CA ASP A 132 -22.06 -17.24 -5.12
C ASP A 132 -22.11 -16.64 -6.52
N THR A 133 -23.02 -17.15 -7.37
CA THR A 133 -23.13 -16.68 -8.75
C THR A 133 -23.60 -15.23 -8.86
N GLY A 134 -24.38 -14.73 -7.90
CA GLY A 134 -24.78 -13.32 -7.84
C GLY A 134 -23.60 -12.39 -7.50
N ILE A 135 -22.70 -12.81 -6.62
CA ILE A 135 -21.46 -12.08 -6.36
C ILE A 135 -20.53 -12.12 -7.59
N GLN A 136 -20.42 -13.26 -8.28
CA GLN A 136 -19.65 -13.36 -9.52
C GLN A 136 -20.22 -12.44 -10.61
N GLU A 137 -21.55 -12.41 -10.78
CA GLU A 137 -22.21 -11.46 -11.71
C GLU A 137 -21.91 -10.01 -11.33
N CYS A 138 -21.97 -9.69 -10.04
CA CYS A 138 -21.62 -8.37 -9.52
C CYS A 138 -20.15 -8.01 -9.82
N TYR A 139 -19.23 -8.97 -9.71
CA TYR A 139 -17.82 -8.78 -10.06
C TYR A 139 -17.60 -8.57 -11.58
N ASP A 140 -18.35 -9.26 -12.43
CA ASP A 140 -18.28 -9.07 -13.88
C ASP A 140 -18.73 -7.65 -14.28
N ARG A 141 -19.66 -7.08 -13.52
CA ARG A 141 -20.15 -5.69 -13.63
C ARG A 141 -19.33 -4.67 -12.83
N ARG A 142 -18.14 -5.02 -12.35
CA ARG A 142 -17.25 -4.14 -11.55
C ARG A 142 -16.89 -2.78 -12.17
N ARG A 143 -17.15 -2.56 -13.46
CA ARG A 143 -16.96 -1.26 -14.11
C ARG A 143 -18.06 -0.24 -13.77
N GLU A 144 -19.16 -0.70 -13.19
CA GLU A 144 -20.32 0.14 -12.81
C GLU A 144 -20.18 0.74 -11.40
N TYR A 145 -19.18 0.31 -10.63
CA TYR A 145 -18.90 0.80 -9.28
C TYR A 145 -17.39 0.80 -8.99
N GLN A 146 -17.00 1.36 -7.84
CA GLN A 146 -15.58 1.38 -7.44
C GLN A 146 -15.20 0.07 -6.76
N LEU A 147 -14.39 -0.73 -7.43
CA LEU A 147 -13.79 -1.95 -6.91
C LEU A 147 -12.29 -1.94 -7.18
N THR A 148 -11.49 -2.38 -6.22
CA THR A 148 -10.04 -2.50 -6.41
C THR A 148 -9.71 -3.57 -7.45
N ASP A 149 -8.80 -3.26 -8.37
CA ASP A 149 -8.34 -4.21 -9.39
C ASP A 149 -7.73 -5.49 -8.81
N SER A 150 -7.17 -5.40 -7.60
CA SER A 150 -6.59 -6.54 -6.87
C SER A 150 -7.61 -7.44 -6.16
N ALA A 151 -8.90 -7.10 -6.18
CA ALA A 151 -9.95 -7.85 -5.50
C ALA A 151 -9.93 -9.34 -5.87
N LYS A 152 -9.99 -9.66 -7.17
CA LYS A 152 -9.99 -11.06 -7.64
C LYS A 152 -8.74 -11.82 -7.23
N TYR A 153 -7.58 -11.17 -7.27
CA TYR A 153 -6.32 -11.82 -6.91
C TYR A 153 -6.36 -12.32 -5.46
N TYR A 154 -6.78 -11.48 -4.51
CA TYR A 154 -6.85 -11.91 -3.12
C TYR A 154 -8.01 -12.88 -2.86
N LEU A 155 -9.16 -12.68 -3.50
CA LEU A 155 -10.33 -13.55 -3.31
C LEU A 155 -10.11 -14.98 -3.84
N MET A 156 -9.27 -15.14 -4.87
CA MET A 156 -8.85 -16.47 -5.35
C MET A 156 -7.80 -17.14 -4.44
N GLU A 157 -7.07 -16.36 -3.64
CA GLU A 157 -5.96 -16.82 -2.79
C GLU A 157 -6.32 -16.76 -1.29
N ILE A 158 -7.62 -16.74 -0.95
CA ILE A 158 -8.08 -16.60 0.45
C ILE A 158 -7.46 -17.66 1.35
N ASP A 159 -7.38 -18.91 0.88
CA ASP A 159 -6.82 -20.01 1.68
C ASP A 159 -5.35 -19.79 2.05
N ARG A 160 -4.57 -19.19 1.14
CA ARG A 160 -3.18 -18.82 1.39
C ARG A 160 -3.10 -17.67 2.39
N VAL A 161 -3.96 -16.67 2.23
CA VAL A 161 -4.00 -15.47 3.09
C VAL A 161 -4.47 -15.80 4.51
N ALA A 162 -5.38 -16.78 4.66
CA ALA A 162 -5.91 -17.23 5.94
C ALA A 162 -4.99 -18.23 6.68
N ALA A 163 -3.89 -18.67 6.08
CA ALA A 163 -2.96 -19.59 6.71
C ALA A 163 -2.31 -18.94 7.96
N TYR A 164 -2.14 -19.70 9.03
CA TYR A 164 -1.55 -19.22 10.29
C TYR A 164 -0.14 -18.62 10.12
N ASN A 165 0.64 -19.16 9.18
CA ASN A 165 1.99 -18.72 8.86
C ASN A 165 2.04 -17.80 7.63
N TYR A 166 0.93 -17.16 7.28
CA TYR A 166 0.86 -16.28 6.11
C TYR A 166 1.89 -15.16 6.21
N LEU A 167 2.74 -15.08 5.19
CA LEU A 167 3.67 -13.99 4.94
C LEU A 167 3.39 -13.44 3.54
N PRO A 168 3.07 -12.14 3.39
CA PRO A 168 2.79 -11.56 2.08
C PRO A 168 3.97 -11.70 1.14
N THR A 169 3.67 -12.15 -0.08
CA THR A 169 4.64 -12.18 -1.18
C THR A 169 4.88 -10.76 -1.71
N GLU A 170 5.95 -10.57 -2.49
CA GLU A 170 6.14 -9.30 -3.21
C GLU A 170 4.95 -8.98 -4.11
N GLN A 171 4.32 -10.01 -4.67
CA GLN A 171 3.14 -9.86 -5.50
C GLN A 171 1.92 -9.35 -4.70
N ASP A 172 1.78 -9.77 -3.44
CA ASP A 172 0.81 -9.21 -2.50
C ASP A 172 1.12 -7.75 -2.19
N ILE A 173 2.38 -7.43 -1.91
CA ILE A 173 2.82 -6.07 -1.60
C ILE A 173 2.58 -5.13 -2.79
N LEU A 174 2.81 -5.58 -4.02
CA LEU A 174 2.56 -4.77 -5.22
C LEU A 174 1.07 -4.47 -5.42
N ARG A 175 0.20 -5.40 -5.04
CA ARG A 175 -1.26 -5.33 -5.25
C ARG A 175 -2.04 -4.71 -4.09
N VAL A 176 -1.46 -4.65 -2.90
CA VAL A 176 -2.14 -4.10 -1.73
C VAL A 176 -2.29 -2.59 -1.90
N ARG A 177 -3.53 -2.11 -1.78
CA ARG A 177 -3.82 -0.69 -1.82
C ARG A 177 -3.49 -0.09 -0.47
N VAL A 178 -2.64 0.92 -0.48
CA VAL A 178 -2.37 1.80 0.66
C VAL A 178 -2.75 3.21 0.20
N PRO A 179 -3.72 3.88 0.86
CA PRO A 179 -4.02 5.27 0.57
C PRO A 179 -2.74 6.10 0.65
N THR A 180 -2.42 6.80 -0.43
CA THR A 180 -1.25 7.69 -0.46
C THR A 180 -1.66 8.98 0.22
N THR A 181 -1.20 9.19 1.46
CA THR A 181 -1.43 10.42 2.22
C THR A 181 -0.22 11.34 2.06
N GLY A 182 -0.41 12.49 1.41
CA GLY A 182 0.65 13.47 1.20
C GLY A 182 1.66 13.07 0.12
N ILE A 183 2.86 13.66 0.20
CA ILE A 183 3.96 13.42 -0.73
C ILE A 183 4.79 12.27 -0.18
N ILE A 184 5.01 11.24 -0.99
CA ILE A 184 5.90 10.11 -0.67
C ILE A 184 7.15 10.25 -1.54
N GLU A 185 8.30 10.36 -0.90
CA GLU A 185 9.61 10.38 -1.55
C GLU A 185 10.29 9.02 -1.33
N TYR A 186 10.89 8.47 -2.39
CA TYR A 186 11.64 7.22 -2.32
C TYR A 186 12.99 7.38 -3.03
N PRO A 187 14.08 7.58 -2.28
CA PRO A 187 15.42 7.66 -2.85
C PRO A 187 15.93 6.26 -3.19
N PHE A 188 16.57 6.12 -4.36
CA PHE A 188 17.26 4.91 -4.77
C PHE A 188 18.46 5.29 -5.65
N ASP A 189 19.50 4.47 -5.61
CA ASP A 189 20.70 4.64 -6.42
C ASP A 189 20.60 3.81 -7.69
N LEU A 190 20.96 4.39 -8.83
CA LEU A 190 21.11 3.71 -10.12
C LEU A 190 22.60 3.63 -10.46
N GLU A 191 23.12 2.41 -10.65
CA GLU A 191 24.55 2.17 -10.91
C GLU A 191 25.05 2.87 -12.19
N GLU A 192 24.22 2.93 -13.25
CA GLU A 192 24.50 3.68 -14.47
C GLU A 192 23.23 4.34 -15.03
N ILE A 193 23.27 5.65 -15.22
CA ILE A 193 22.26 6.39 -16.01
C ILE A 193 22.83 6.57 -17.41
N ARG A 194 22.42 5.73 -18.37
CA ARG A 194 22.76 5.89 -19.79
C ARG A 194 21.71 6.79 -20.46
N PHE A 195 22.15 7.93 -20.98
CA PHE A 195 21.33 8.86 -21.76
C PHE A 195 21.20 8.42 -23.22
#